data_AF-A0A3D2EXQ6-F1
#
_entry.id   AF-A0A3D2EXQ6-F1
#
_cell.length_a   1.000
_cell.length_b   1.000
_cell.length_c   1.000
_cell.angle_alpha   90.00
_cell.angle_beta   90.00
_cell.angle_gamma   90.00
#
_symmetry.space_group_name_H-M   'P 1'
#
loop_
_entity.id
_entity.type
_entity.pdbx_description
1 polymer ?
#
loop_
_entity_poly.entity_id
_entity_poly.type
_entity_poly.pdbx_seq_one_letter_code
_entity_poly.pdbx_strand_id
1 'polypeptide(L)'
;MNTEQLFMEIDRHFLGKLEYPKRFTAATSQVDGWFKGELIYLFTSLQQRKGLEEWAPEVLVPGQDEDKKKRVDFRVKLDNGFAWLE
;
A
#
# COMPACT_ATOMS: atom_id res chain seq x y z
N MET A 1 12.52 -8.38 2.33
CA MET A 1 12.43 -7.13 1.52
C MET A 1 12.58 -5.94 2.45
N ASN A 2 13.41 -4.94 2.09
CA ASN A 2 13.58 -3.71 2.87
C ASN A 2 12.70 -2.56 2.36
N THR A 3 12.71 -1.42 3.08
CA THR A 3 11.87 -0.25 2.77
C THR A 3 12.16 0.36 1.40
N GLU A 4 13.44 0.53 1.05
CA GLU A 4 13.84 1.11 -0.24
C GLU A 4 13.37 0.25 -1.41
N GLN A 5 13.55 -1.07 -1.30
CA GLN A 5 13.07 -2.04 -2.29
C GLN A 5 11.54 -1.97 -2.45
N LEU A 6 10.79 -1.84 -1.35
CA LEU A 6 9.32 -1.70 -1.40
C LEU A 6 8.92 -0.46 -2.21
N PHE A 7 9.50 0.71 -1.90
CA PHE A 7 9.18 1.95 -2.62
C PHE A 7 9.61 1.91 -4.08
N MET A 8 10.75 1.28 -4.41
CA MET A 8 11.15 1.07 -5.81
C MET A 8 10.13 0.21 -6.59
N GLU A 9 9.54 -0.81 -5.97
CA GLU A 9 8.50 -1.63 -6.62
C GLU A 9 7.18 -0.85 -6.75
N ILE A 10 6.82 -0.01 -5.77
CA ILE A 10 5.67 0.90 -5.85
C ILE A 10 5.87 1.89 -7.00
N ASP A 11 7.01 2.59 -7.04
CA ASP A 11 7.33 3.55 -8.11
C ASP A 11 7.28 2.89 -9.48
N ARG A 12 7.91 1.71 -9.63
CA ARG A 12 7.87 0.97 -10.89
C ARG A 12 6.45 0.58 -11.28
N HIS A 13 5.62 0.17 -10.34
CA HIS A 13 4.22 -0.20 -10.60
C HIS A 13 3.39 0.99 -11.10
N PHE A 14 3.60 2.18 -10.52
CA PHE A 14 2.81 3.37 -10.82
C PHE A 14 3.39 4.27 -11.92
N LEU A 15 4.67 4.16 -12.27
CA LEU A 15 5.30 4.98 -13.33
C LEU A 15 4.55 4.86 -14.66
N GLY A 16 4.05 3.66 -15.00
CA GLY A 16 3.23 3.43 -16.20
C GLY A 16 1.76 3.82 -16.06
N LYS A 17 1.33 4.30 -14.89
CA LYS A 17 -0.09 4.56 -14.54
C LYS A 17 -0.36 6.01 -14.13
N LEU A 18 0.59 6.93 -14.34
CA LEU A 18 0.48 8.34 -13.92
C LEU A 18 -0.67 9.12 -14.57
N GLU A 19 -1.23 8.63 -15.69
CA GLU A 19 -2.37 9.26 -16.36
C GLU A 19 -3.73 8.86 -15.76
N TYR A 20 -3.78 7.79 -14.97
CA TYR A 20 -5.03 7.30 -14.37
C TYR A 20 -5.64 8.27 -13.35
N PRO A 21 -4.87 8.88 -12.43
CA PRO A 21 -5.41 9.89 -11.50
C PRO A 21 -6.19 11.00 -12.22
N LYS A 22 -5.62 11.56 -13.30
CA LYS A 22 -6.28 12.60 -14.11
C LYS A 22 -7.61 12.13 -14.69
N ARG A 23 -7.66 10.89 -15.18
CA ARG A 23 -8.86 10.28 -15.76
C ARG A 23 -9.95 10.04 -14.71
N PHE A 24 -9.58 9.55 -13.53
CA PHE A 24 -10.52 9.33 -12.44
C PHE A 24 -11.08 10.64 -11.87
N THR A 25 -10.24 11.68 -11.73
CA THR A 25 -10.70 13.02 -11.34
C THR A 25 -11.71 13.57 -12.37
N ALA A 26 -11.41 13.44 -13.67
CA ALA A 26 -12.33 13.89 -14.73
C ALA A 26 -13.66 13.12 -14.73
N ALA A 27 -13.65 11.86 -14.31
CA ALA A 27 -14.83 11.00 -14.24
C ALA A 27 -15.58 11.07 -12.89
N THR A 28 -15.24 12.01 -11.99
CA THR A 28 -15.80 12.10 -10.61
C THR A 28 -15.73 10.78 -9.84
N SER A 29 -14.74 9.95 -10.16
CA SER A 29 -14.58 8.60 -9.62
C SER A 29 -13.61 8.59 -8.43
N GLN A 30 -13.74 7.59 -7.55
CA GLN A 30 -12.90 7.47 -6.36
C GLN A 30 -11.46 7.05 -6.71
N VAL A 31 -10.58 8.04 -6.91
CA VAL A 31 -9.14 7.85 -7.17
C VAL A 31 -8.49 7.01 -6.06
N ASP A 32 -8.85 7.25 -4.81
CA ASP A 32 -8.29 6.55 -3.65
C ASP A 32 -8.60 5.06 -3.68
N GLY A 33 -9.82 4.67 -4.08
CA GLY A 33 -10.23 3.27 -4.20
C GLY A 33 -9.43 2.53 -5.27
N TRP A 34 -9.18 3.18 -6.42
CA TRP A 34 -8.31 2.64 -7.47
C TRP A 34 -6.88 2.47 -6.97
N PHE A 35 -6.31 3.50 -6.33
CA PHE A 35 -4.95 3.48 -5.82
C PHE A 35 -4.73 2.36 -4.81
N LYS A 36 -5.66 2.19 -3.85
CA LYS A 36 -5.63 1.10 -2.87
C LYS A 36 -5.74 -0.27 -3.54
N GLY A 37 -6.60 -0.41 -4.55
CA GLY A 37 -6.72 -1.64 -5.33
C GLY A 37 -5.42 -2.02 -6.05
N GLU A 38 -4.73 -1.05 -6.64
CA GLU A 38 -3.42 -1.26 -7.27
C GLU A 38 -2.34 -1.70 -6.27
N LEU A 39 -2.34 -1.13 -5.05
CA LEU A 39 -1.45 -1.55 -3.97
C LEU A 39 -1.74 -2.99 -3.50
N ILE A 40 -3.02 -3.37 -3.36
CA ILE A 40 -3.42 -4.75 -3.05
C ILE A 40 -2.88 -5.73 -4.10
N TYR A 41 -3.04 -5.40 -5.39
CA TYR A 41 -2.50 -6.21 -6.47
C TYR A 41 -0.98 -6.32 -6.38
N LEU A 42 -0.29 -5.20 -6.16
CA LEU A 42 1.16 -5.17 -6.05
C LEU A 42 1.65 -6.03 -4.88
N PHE A 43 1.13 -5.85 -3.66
CA PHE A 43 1.58 -6.60 -2.49
C PHE A 43 1.31 -8.10 -2.62
N THR A 44 0.15 -8.48 -3.18
CA THR A 44 -0.15 -9.88 -3.51
C THR A 44 0.89 -10.46 -4.48
N SER A 45 1.26 -9.71 -5.53
CA SER A 45 2.26 -10.12 -6.51
C SER A 45 3.67 -10.24 -5.90
N LEU A 46 4.07 -9.29 -5.05
CA LEU A 46 5.36 -9.30 -4.36
C LEU A 46 5.47 -10.47 -3.38
N GLN A 47 4.38 -10.83 -2.71
CA GLN A 47 4.33 -11.98 -1.82
C GLN A 47 4.53 -13.29 -2.59
N GLN A 48 3.97 -13.41 -3.79
CA GLN A 48 4.11 -14.60 -4.63
C GLN A 48 5.48 -14.70 -5.32
N ARG A 49 6.12 -13.58 -5.66
CA ARG A 49 7.25 -13.56 -6.62
C ARG A 49 8.56 -13.05 -6.06
N LYS A 50 8.54 -12.24 -5.00
CA LYS A 50 9.72 -11.50 -4.51
C LYS A 50 9.92 -11.61 -2.99
N GLY A 51 9.28 -12.58 -2.34
CA GLY A 51 9.52 -12.90 -0.94
C GLY A 51 9.05 -11.83 0.03
N LEU A 52 8.00 -11.06 -0.32
CA LEU A 52 7.31 -10.27 0.69
C LEU A 52 6.62 -11.23 1.67
N GLU A 53 7.04 -11.23 2.92
CA GLU A 53 6.57 -12.24 3.89
C GLU A 53 5.09 -12.06 4.26
N GLU A 54 4.71 -10.84 4.63
CA GLU A 54 3.40 -10.55 5.20
C GLU A 54 2.97 -9.12 4.86
N TRP A 55 1.68 -8.95 4.56
CA TRP A 55 1.02 -7.65 4.49
C TRP A 55 -0.45 -7.80 4.88
N ALA A 56 -1.08 -6.70 5.32
CA ALA A 56 -2.49 -6.66 5.67
C ALA A 56 -3.09 -5.27 5.35
N PRO A 57 -4.33 -5.22 4.82
CA PRO A 57 -5.08 -3.98 4.63
C PRO A 57 -5.86 -3.58 5.90
N GLU A 58 -6.22 -2.29 6.00
CA GLU A 58 -7.12 -1.72 7.03
C GLU A 58 -6.75 -2.09 8.48
N VAL A 59 -5.47 -1.95 8.81
CA VAL A 59 -4.91 -2.43 10.08
C VAL A 59 -5.00 -1.36 11.16
N LEU A 60 -5.38 -1.76 12.38
CA LEU A 60 -5.27 -0.91 13.57
C LEU A 60 -3.82 -0.84 14.04
N VAL A 61 -3.31 0.37 14.26
CA VAL A 61 -1.96 0.55 14.81
C VAL A 61 -1.96 0.08 16.28
N PRO A 62 -1.14 -0.92 16.65
CA PRO A 62 -1.11 -1.43 18.02
C PRO A 62 -0.47 -0.42 18.98
N GLY A 63 -0.86 -0.48 20.26
CA GLY A 63 -0.28 0.35 21.32
C GLY A 63 -0.86 1.77 21.45
N GLN A 64 -2.00 2.03 20.81
CA GLN A 64 -2.75 3.27 21.00
C GLN A 64 -3.87 3.09 22.03
N ASP A 65 -4.16 4.16 22.80
CA ASP A 65 -5.31 4.23 23.70
C ASP A 65 -6.60 3.79 22.98
N GLU A 66 -7.52 3.15 23.71
CA GLU A 66 -8.74 2.58 23.12
C GLU A 66 -9.57 3.61 22.34
N ASP A 67 -9.52 4.87 22.76
CA ASP A 67 -10.23 6.01 22.14
C ASP A 67 -9.47 6.66 20.96
N LYS A 68 -8.23 6.23 20.67
CA LYS A 68 -7.35 6.86 19.68
C LYS A 68 -6.87 5.90 18.59
N LYS A 69 -7.48 4.72 18.45
CA LYS A 69 -7.05 3.70 17.48
C LYS A 69 -7.08 4.26 16.05
N LYS A 70 -5.91 4.58 15.53
CA LYS A 70 -5.68 4.98 14.15
C LYS A 70 -5.69 3.73 13.27
N ARG A 71 -6.52 3.75 12.24
CA ARG A 71 -6.46 2.78 11.13
C ARG A 71 -5.51 3.31 10.09
N VAL A 72 -4.62 2.46 9.61
CA VAL A 72 -3.84 2.71 8.40
C VAL A 72 -4.36 1.85 7.27
N ASP A 73 -4.13 2.29 6.04
CA ASP A 73 -4.62 1.58 4.87
C ASP A 73 -3.89 0.26 4.66
N PHE A 74 -2.58 0.22 4.92
CA PHE A 74 -1.79 -1.00 4.82
C PHE A 74 -0.70 -1.12 5.87
N ARG A 75 -0.45 -2.35 6.30
CA ARG A 75 0.76 -2.76 7.03
C ARG A 75 1.53 -3.76 6.18
N VAL A 76 2.83 -3.54 6.01
CA VAL A 76 3.72 -4.41 5.25
C VAL A 76 4.90 -4.81 6.14
N LYS A 77 5.17 -6.12 6.28
CA LYS A 77 6.33 -6.62 7.02
C LYS A 77 7.57 -6.57 6.13
N LEU A 78 8.60 -5.93 6.65
CA LEU A 78 9.90 -5.72 6.01
C LEU A 78 11.02 -6.29 6.91
N ASP A 79 12.21 -6.41 6.35
CA ASP A 79 13.37 -7.01 7.04
C ASP A 79 13.76 -6.25 8.31
N ASN A 80 13.47 -4.95 8.36
CA ASN A 80 13.77 -4.04 9.46
C ASN A 80 12.55 -3.66 10.32
N GLY A 81 11.38 -4.28 10.11
CA GLY A 81 10.17 -4.01 10.89
C GLY A 81 8.90 -3.94 10.06
N PHE A 82 8.01 -2.98 10.37
CA PHE A 82 6.76 -2.78 9.64
C PHE A 82 6.74 -1.41 8.98
N ALA A 83 6.35 -1.37 7.70
CA ALA A 83 5.91 -0.15 7.04
C ALA A 83 4.39 0.00 7.21
N TRP A 84 3.97 1.18 7.62
CA TRP A 84 2.56 1.55 7.77
C TRP A 84 2.26 2.61 6.71
N LEU A 85 1.32 2.32 5.81
CA LEU A 85 1.00 3.16 4.65
C LEU A 85 -0.40 3.77 4.83
N GLU A 86 -0.50 5.06 4.54
CA GLU A 86 -1.72 5.88 4.49
C GLU A 86 -1.86 6.56 3.12
#